data_AF-A0A532T6U1-F1
#
_entry.id   AF-A0A532T6U1-F1
#
_cell.length_a   1.000
_cell.length_b   1.000
_cell.length_c   1.000
_cell.angle_alpha   90.00
_cell.angle_beta   90.00
_cell.angle_gamma   90.00
#
_symmetry.space_group_name_H-M   'P 1'
#
loop_
_entity.id
_entity.type
_entity.pdbx_description
1 polymer ?
#
loop_
_entity_poly.entity_id
_entity_poly.type
_entity_poly.pdbx_seq_one_letter_code
_entity_poly.pdbx_strand_id
1 'polypeptide(L)'
;MEVSIKYYQVLEESLRKELVWLIDEFKILFKSKKEIEPKKDRKLANEILDYILENTLVYDNIILYNLFTETMENIEKMYPDLF
;
A
#
# COMPACT_ATOMS: atom_id res chain seq x y z
N MET A 1 18.10 -25.65 4.27
CA MET A 1 18.14 -24.21 3.92
C MET A 1 17.21 -23.83 2.75
N GLU A 2 16.61 -24.77 1.99
CA GLU A 2 15.69 -24.42 0.89
C GLU A 2 14.29 -23.95 1.32
N VAL A 3 13.83 -24.33 2.51
CA VAL A 3 12.46 -24.03 2.97
C VAL A 3 12.26 -22.53 3.25
N SER A 4 13.26 -21.85 3.78
CA SER A 4 13.20 -20.41 4.05
C SER A 4 13.14 -19.58 2.75
N ILE A 5 13.87 -19.99 1.71
CA ILE A 5 13.86 -19.28 0.42
C ILE A 5 12.48 -19.33 -0.24
N LYS A 6 11.83 -20.50 -0.24
CA LYS A 6 10.45 -20.64 -0.76
C LYS A 6 9.43 -19.85 0.05
N TYR A 7 9.59 -19.78 1.37
CA TYR A 7 8.72 -19.01 2.25
C TYR A 7 8.74 -17.51 1.92
N TYR A 8 9.93 -16.94 1.70
CA TYR A 8 10.05 -15.52 1.34
C TYR A 8 9.49 -15.20 -0.05
N GLN A 9 9.65 -16.11 -1.02
CA GLN A 9 9.06 -15.93 -2.35
C GLN A 9 7.53 -15.88 -2.29
N VAL A 10 6.91 -16.79 -1.52
CA VAL A 10 5.45 -16.82 -1.35
C VAL A 10 4.95 -15.57 -0.60
N LEU A 11 5.68 -15.10 0.41
CA LEU A 11 5.38 -13.84 1.09
C LEU A 11 5.48 -12.64 0.16
N GLU A 12 6.51 -12.57 -0.68
CA GLU A 12 6.69 -11.49 -1.65
C GLU A 12 5.55 -11.47 -2.67
N GLU A 13 5.19 -12.62 -3.24
CA GLU A 13 4.07 -12.69 -4.18
C GLU A 13 2.74 -12.31 -3.52
N SER A 14 2.54 -12.70 -2.26
CA SER A 14 1.33 -12.35 -1.50
C SER A 14 1.26 -10.85 -1.24
N LEU A 15 2.37 -10.26 -0.76
CA LEU A 15 2.48 -8.83 -0.53
C LEU A 15 2.25 -8.02 -1.82
N ARG A 16 2.85 -8.45 -2.94
CA ARG A 16 2.64 -7.79 -4.25
C ARG A 16 1.16 -7.77 -4.64
N LYS A 17 0.42 -8.86 -4.41
CA LYS A 17 -1.02 -8.90 -4.68
C LYS A 17 -1.81 -7.95 -3.80
N GLU A 18 -1.50 -7.89 -2.51
CA GLU A 18 -2.16 -6.96 -1.58
C GLU A 18 -1.86 -5.50 -1.92
N LEU A 19 -0.62 -5.17 -2.31
CA LEU A 19 -0.23 -3.83 -2.72
C LEU A 19 -0.88 -3.40 -4.04
N VAL A 20 -1.01 -4.30 -5.01
CA VAL A 20 -1.75 -4.02 -6.25
C VAL A 20 -3.23 -3.79 -5.95
N TRP A 21 -3.82 -4.63 -5.10
CA TRP A 21 -5.21 -4.46 -4.67
C TRP A 21 -5.41 -3.10 -3.97
N LEU A 22 -4.48 -2.70 -3.10
CA LEU A 22 -4.50 -1.39 -2.44
C LEU A 22 -4.53 -0.22 -3.44
N ILE A 23 -3.66 -0.25 -4.45
CA ILE A 23 -3.60 0.79 -5.48
C ILE A 23 -4.95 0.89 -6.20
N ASP A 24 -5.58 -0.25 -6.51
CA ASP A 24 -6.85 -0.26 -7.21
C ASP A 24 -8.02 0.19 -6.32
N GLU A 25 -8.02 -0.15 -5.03
CA GLU A 25 -8.99 0.39 -4.06
C GLU A 25 -8.85 1.92 -3.93
N PHE A 26 -7.63 2.45 -3.85
CA PHE A 26 -7.39 3.90 -3.87
C PHE A 26 -7.96 4.55 -5.13
N LYS A 27 -7.78 3.91 -6.31
CA LYS A 27 -8.40 4.40 -7.55
C LYS A 27 -9.91 4.43 -7.45
N ILE A 28 -10.54 3.36 -6.96
CA ILE A 28 -12.00 3.30 -6.87
C ILE A 28 -12.53 4.39 -5.92
N LEU A 29 -11.88 4.55 -4.76
CA LEU A 29 -12.29 5.47 -3.70
C LEU A 29 -12.12 6.95 -4.05
N PHE A 30 -11.02 7.30 -4.72
CA PHE A 30 -10.64 8.71 -4.90
C PHE A 30 -10.74 9.20 -6.35
N LYS A 31 -10.52 8.34 -7.36
CA LYS A 31 -10.60 8.75 -8.78
C LYS A 31 -12.04 9.10 -9.23
N SER A 32 -13.03 8.51 -8.56
CA SER A 32 -14.45 8.63 -8.89
C SER A 32 -15.13 9.85 -8.25
N LYS A 33 -14.47 10.52 -7.30
CA LYS A 33 -15.07 11.62 -6.55
C LYS A 33 -15.13 12.89 -7.41
N LYS A 34 -16.36 13.34 -7.70
CA LYS A 34 -16.61 14.62 -8.38
C LYS A 34 -16.15 15.83 -7.56
N GLU A 35 -16.16 15.71 -6.24
CA GLU A 35 -15.67 16.71 -5.31
C GLU A 35 -14.84 15.97 -4.24
N ILE A 36 -13.53 16.19 -4.27
CA ILE A 36 -12.63 15.76 -3.20
C ILE A 36 -12.93 16.65 -2.01
N GLU A 37 -13.27 16.08 -0.86
CA GLU A 37 -13.41 16.80 0.40
C GLU A 37 -12.05 16.74 1.11
N PRO A 38 -11.18 17.76 0.99
CA PRO A 38 -9.74 17.58 1.18
C PRO A 38 -9.40 17.09 2.59
N LYS A 39 -10.06 17.61 3.62
CA LYS A 39 -9.80 17.18 5.01
C LYS A 39 -10.21 15.74 5.28
N LYS A 40 -11.38 15.34 4.79
CA LYS A 40 -11.95 14.01 5.06
C LYS A 40 -11.26 12.94 4.22
N ASP A 41 -10.97 13.27 2.96
CA ASP A 41 -10.34 12.35 2.02
C ASP A 41 -8.86 12.13 2.36
N ARG A 42 -8.14 13.18 2.79
CA ARG A 42 -6.79 13.05 3.37
C ARG A 42 -6.79 12.18 4.62
N LYS A 43 -7.75 12.37 5.53
CA LYS A 43 -7.85 11.55 6.74
C LYS A 43 -8.06 10.08 6.41
N LEU A 44 -9.02 9.80 5.51
CA LEU A 44 -9.31 8.44 5.07
C LEU A 44 -8.12 7.79 4.35
N ALA A 45 -7.44 8.52 3.46
CA ALA A 45 -6.24 8.03 2.78
C ALA A 45 -5.17 7.62 3.79
N ASN A 46 -4.85 8.49 4.75
CA ASN A 46 -3.87 8.18 5.79
C ASN A 46 -4.31 6.99 6.67
N GLU A 47 -5.58 6.91 7.08
CA GLU A 47 -6.09 5.78 7.87
C GLU A 47 -5.95 4.43 7.14
N ILE A 48 -6.15 4.41 5.82
CA ILE A 48 -5.96 3.19 5.01
C ILE A 48 -4.47 2.82 4.97
N LEU A 49 -3.57 3.79 4.77
CA LEU A 49 -2.14 3.53 4.74
C LEU A 49 -1.62 3.06 6.11
N ASP A 50 -2.04 3.70 7.19
CA ASP A 50 -1.69 3.33 8.57
C ASP A 50 -2.15 1.91 8.90
N TYR A 51 -3.40 1.56 8.57
CA TYR A 51 -3.92 0.22 8.76
C TYR A 51 -3.06 -0.83 8.05
N ILE A 52 -2.64 -0.55 6.83
CA ILE A 52 -1.82 -1.50 6.08
C ILE A 52 -0.40 -1.56 6.62
N LEU A 53 0.20 -0.43 7.00
CA LEU A 53 1.50 -0.40 7.69
C LEU A 53 1.51 -1.24 8.96
N GLU A 54 0.43 -1.19 9.74
CA GLU A 54 0.28 -1.96 10.99
C GLU A 54 0.07 -3.46 10.74
N ASN A 55 -0.64 -3.83 9.67
CA ASN A 55 -0.97 -5.22 9.37
C ASN A 55 0.05 -5.93 8.47
N THR A 56 0.92 -5.18 7.81
CA THR A 56 1.98 -5.75 6.98
C THR A 56 3.21 -6.03 7.84
N LEU A 57 3.50 -7.31 8.12
CA LEU A 57 4.72 -7.75 8.83
C LEU A 57 5.97 -7.65 7.92
N VAL A 58 6.30 -6.44 7.48
CA VAL A 58 7.46 -6.13 6.62
C VAL A 58 8.76 -5.89 7.39
N TYR A 59 8.69 -5.68 8.71
CA TYR A 59 9.80 -5.16 9.51
C TYR A 59 11.09 -5.99 9.48
N ASP A 60 10.99 -7.31 9.32
CA ASP A 60 12.16 -8.20 9.28
C ASP A 60 12.64 -8.53 7.86
N ASN A 61 12.05 -7.93 6.81
CA ASN A 61 12.40 -8.20 5.42
C ASN A 61 12.54 -6.92 4.60
N ILE A 62 13.79 -6.53 4.36
CA ILE A 62 14.17 -5.34 3.58
C ILE A 62 13.57 -5.32 2.18
N ILE A 63 13.45 -6.48 1.51
CA ILE A 63 12.89 -6.55 0.15
C ILE A 63 11.40 -6.20 0.18
N LEU A 64 10.67 -6.78 1.13
CA LEU A 64 9.25 -6.53 1.31
C LEU A 64 9.00 -5.07 1.74
N TYR A 65 9.84 -4.53 2.63
CA TYR A 65 9.79 -3.12 3.04
C TYR A 65 10.02 -2.16 1.86
N ASN A 66 10.98 -2.45 0.98
CA ASN A 66 11.24 -1.64 -0.20
C ASN A 66 10.05 -1.65 -1.16
N LEU A 67 9.42 -2.81 -1.39
CA LEU A 67 8.22 -2.94 -2.23
C LEU A 67 7.04 -2.13 -1.66
N PHE A 68 6.89 -2.17 -0.33
CA PHE A 68 5.89 -1.40 0.38
C PHE A 68 6.11 0.11 0.18
N THR A 69 7.34 0.57 0.43
CA THR A 69 7.73 1.98 0.32
C THR A 69 7.52 2.49 -1.10
N GLU A 70 7.94 1.73 -2.12
CA GLU A 70 7.71 2.08 -3.54
C GLU A 70 6.22 2.23 -3.86
N THR A 71 5.37 1.37 -3.28
CA THR A 71 3.92 1.46 -3.48
C THR A 71 3.34 2.72 -2.86
N MET A 72 3.77 3.07 -1.64
CA MET A 72 3.35 4.30 -0.96
C MET A 72 3.73 5.54 -1.79
N GLU A 73 4.98 5.62 -2.23
CA GLU A 73 5.44 6.74 -3.08
C GLU A 73 4.63 6.86 -4.37
N ASN A 74 4.24 5.73 -4.97
CA ASN A 74 3.41 5.72 -6.16
C ASN A 74 1.99 6.22 -5.89
N ILE A 75 1.40 5.87 -4.74
CA ILE A 75 0.08 6.37 -4.31
C ILE A 75 0.15 7.87 -4.09
N GLU A 76 1.16 8.37 -3.37
CA GLU A 76 1.35 9.81 -3.13
C GLU A 76 1.51 10.59 -4.44
N LYS A 77 2.28 10.07 -5.40
CA LYS A 77 2.43 10.68 -6.74
C LYS A 77 1.14 10.67 -7.55
N MET A 78 0.33 9.61 -7.45
CA MET A 78 -0.95 9.50 -8.16
C MET A 78 -2.03 10.40 -7.56
N TYR A 79 -1.97 10.67 -6.25
CA TYR A 79 -2.98 11.41 -5.51
C TYR A 79 -2.37 12.56 -4.69
N PRO A 80 -1.70 13.54 -5.32
CA PRO A 80 -1.00 14.62 -4.61
C PRO A 80 -1.95 15.47 -3.76
N ASP A 81 -3.24 15.53 -4.09
CA ASP A 81 -4.24 16.29 -3.32
C ASP A 81 -4.60 15.62 -1.99
N LEU A 82 -4.30 14.32 -1.82
CA LEU A 82 -4.58 13.52 -0.63
C LEU A 82 -3.42 13.46 0.38
N PHE A 83 -2.27 14.03 0.02
CA PHE A 83 -1.08 14.11 0.86
C PHE A 83 -0.57 15.56 0.92
#